data_AF-A0A831V3G5-F1
#
_entry.id   AF-A0A831V3G5-F1
#
_cell.length_a   1.000
_cell.length_b   1.000
_cell.length_c   1.000
_cell.angle_alpha   90.00
_cell.angle_beta   90.00
_cell.angle_gamma   90.00
#
_symmetry.space_group_name_H-M   'P 1'
#
loop_
_entity.id
_entity.type
_entity.pdbx_description
1 polymer ?
#
loop_
_entity_poly.entity_id
_entity_poly.type
_entity_poly.pdbx_seq_one_letter_code
_entity_poly.pdbx_strand_id
1 'polypeptide(L)'
;MNTPEQDIRWICTVCGWIYDEDEGDPDSGLAPGTRFEDIPEDWYCPLCGVTKADFMPLHEYAAQRAAQTDAPRPRAARGGVGGPDAVVIVGAGIAGWTVAEELRARDPDRPITLISNDEAAAYTKPGLSMAIGQGRAPADLIEQSGPAKAAELGITLQANTAVISLNTDGKRLLTTRGPVHYGDLVLALGARQRFRAFDGDAVGRITRLNHLAA
;
A
#
# COMPACT_ATOMS: atom_id res chain seq x y z
N MET A 1 20.43 40.83 -3.27
CA MET A 1 18.99 40.54 -3.12
C MET A 1 18.74 39.27 -3.90
N ASN A 2 18.88 38.11 -3.26
CA ASN A 2 18.58 36.83 -3.91
C ASN A 2 17.41 36.21 -3.16
N THR A 3 16.24 36.28 -3.78
CA THR A 3 15.01 35.58 -3.37
C THR A 3 15.25 34.07 -3.50
N PRO A 4 14.72 33.21 -2.60
CA PRO A 4 14.94 31.78 -2.70
C PRO A 4 14.17 31.24 -3.91
N GLU A 5 14.89 30.96 -4.99
CA GLU A 5 14.41 30.11 -6.08
C GLU A 5 14.04 28.75 -5.48
N GLN A 6 12.77 28.41 -5.67
CA GLN A 6 12.11 27.25 -5.08
C GLN A 6 12.67 25.98 -5.74
N ASP A 7 13.03 24.99 -4.93
CA ASP A 7 13.27 23.60 -5.32
C ASP A 7 11.91 22.98 -5.72
N ILE A 8 11.46 23.25 -6.95
CA ILE A 8 10.12 22.86 -7.44
C ILE A 8 10.19 21.43 -7.99
N ARG A 9 10.10 20.46 -7.08
CA ARG A 9 9.83 19.06 -7.43
C ARG A 9 8.34 18.82 -7.62
N TRP A 10 8.00 17.92 -8.53
CA TRP A 10 6.63 17.54 -8.86
C TRP A 10 6.42 16.06 -8.59
N ILE A 11 5.24 15.68 -8.10
CA ILE A 11 4.92 14.29 -7.79
C ILE A 11 3.72 13.83 -8.61
N CYS A 12 3.86 12.66 -9.22
CA CYS A 12 2.75 11.94 -9.81
C CYS A 12 1.81 11.47 -8.71
N THR A 13 0.58 11.97 -8.71
CA THR A 13 -0.43 11.62 -7.69
C THR A 13 -0.92 10.17 -7.80
N VAL A 14 -0.64 9.50 -8.92
CA VAL A 14 -1.06 8.11 -9.20
C VAL A 14 -0.03 7.09 -8.71
N CYS A 15 1.26 7.32 -8.94
CA CYS A 15 2.32 6.34 -8.64
C CYS A 15 3.40 6.84 -7.67
N GLY A 16 3.41 8.14 -7.34
CA GLY A 16 4.37 8.74 -6.42
C GLY A 16 5.75 9.04 -7.01
N TRP A 17 5.94 8.88 -8.32
CA TRP A 17 7.20 9.27 -8.98
C TRP A 17 7.42 10.78 -8.87
N ILE A 18 8.65 11.19 -8.55
CA ILE A 18 9.02 12.59 -8.38
C ILE A 18 9.83 13.03 -9.59
N TYR A 19 9.35 14.06 -10.28
CA TYR A 19 10.10 14.81 -11.27
C TYR A 19 10.87 15.92 -10.57
N ASP A 20 12.18 15.93 -10.75
CA ASP A 20 13.07 16.99 -10.30
C ASP A 20 13.52 17.81 -11.52
N GLU A 21 13.25 19.12 -11.50
CA GLU A 21 13.60 20.00 -12.63
C GLU A 21 15.12 20.06 -12.83
N ASP A 22 15.92 19.92 -11.77
CA ASP A 22 17.38 19.93 -11.87
C ASP A 22 17.93 18.66 -12.53
N GLU A 23 17.27 17.53 -12.31
CA GLU A 23 17.66 16.24 -12.90
C GLU A 23 17.05 16.04 -14.30
N GLY A 24 15.85 16.57 -14.54
CA GLY A 24 15.05 16.33 -15.74
C GLY A 24 14.59 14.87 -15.85
N ASP A 25 14.39 14.41 -17.09
CA ASP A 25 14.13 13.00 -17.41
C ASP A 25 14.83 12.65 -18.73
N PRO A 26 16.17 12.47 -18.71
CA PRO A 26 16.96 12.27 -19.94
C PRO A 26 16.54 11.03 -20.73
N ASP A 27 16.04 10.00 -20.04
CA ASP A 27 15.58 8.75 -20.65
C ASP A 27 14.31 8.97 -21.50
N SER A 28 13.46 9.92 -21.12
CA SER A 28 12.29 10.35 -21.91
C SER A 28 12.58 11.58 -22.79
N GLY A 29 13.82 12.06 -22.83
CA GLY A 29 14.26 13.18 -23.66
C GLY A 29 14.11 14.57 -23.04
N LEU A 30 13.88 14.67 -21.72
CA LEU A 30 13.87 15.94 -20.98
C LEU A 30 15.25 16.16 -20.36
N ALA A 31 15.95 17.20 -20.80
CA ALA A 31 17.30 17.48 -20.29
C ALA A 31 17.26 17.97 -18.83
N PRO A 32 18.36 17.80 -18.06
CA PRO A 32 18.52 18.44 -16.76
C PRO A 32 18.27 19.96 -16.85
N GLY A 33 17.54 20.53 -15.89
CA GLY A 33 17.09 21.92 -15.89
C GLY A 33 15.80 22.18 -16.68
N THR A 34 15.13 21.16 -17.21
CA THR A 34 13.84 21.33 -17.89
C THR A 34 12.76 21.58 -16.85
N ARG A 35 12.16 22.78 -16.87
CA ARG A 35 11.07 23.12 -15.95
C ARG A 35 9.85 22.24 -16.25
N PHE A 36 9.09 21.85 -15.24
CA PHE A 36 7.91 21.01 -15.43
C PHE A 36 6.89 21.68 -16.35
N GLU A 37 6.74 23.00 -16.25
CA GLU A 37 5.88 23.81 -17.13
C GLU A 37 6.26 23.66 -18.61
N ASP A 38 7.54 23.52 -18.92
CA ASP A 38 8.08 23.44 -20.28
C ASP A 38 8.05 22.01 -20.86
N ILE A 39 7.66 21.01 -20.06
CA ILE A 39 7.49 19.64 -20.53
C ILE A 39 6.34 19.56 -21.55
N PRO A 40 6.55 18.90 -22.71
CA PRO A 40 5.49 18.66 -23.70
C PRO A 40 4.26 17.93 -23.11
N GLU A 41 3.06 18.27 -23.59
CA GLU A 41 1.80 17.64 -23.12
C GLU A 41 1.68 16.15 -23.48
N ASP A 42 2.45 15.69 -24.48
CA ASP A 42 2.55 14.28 -24.90
C ASP A 42 3.62 13.50 -24.13
N TRP A 43 4.28 14.12 -23.14
CA TRP A 43 5.14 13.41 -22.20
C TRP A 43 4.29 12.64 -21.18
N TYR A 44 4.75 11.43 -20.87
CA TYR A 44 4.10 10.51 -19.95
C TYR A 44 5.02 10.20 -18.79
N CYS A 45 4.44 9.99 -17.61
CA CYS A 45 5.18 9.50 -16.45
C CYS A 45 5.91 8.20 -16.82
N PRO A 46 7.24 8.10 -16.63
CA PRO A 46 8.02 6.93 -17.01
C PRO A 46 7.67 5.69 -16.18
N LEU A 47 7.01 5.87 -15.03
CA LEU A 47 6.64 4.78 -14.14
C LEU A 47 5.27 4.18 -14.45
N CYS A 48 4.25 4.99 -14.73
CA CYS A 48 2.87 4.50 -14.86
C CYS A 48 2.14 4.94 -16.14
N GLY A 49 2.75 5.77 -16.98
CA GLY A 49 2.19 6.16 -18.27
C GLY A 49 1.02 7.16 -18.21
N VAL A 50 0.78 7.78 -17.06
CA VAL A 50 -0.20 8.88 -16.94
C VAL A 50 0.39 10.18 -17.48
N THR A 51 -0.46 11.16 -17.73
CA THR A 51 -0.06 12.42 -18.35
C THR A 51 0.42 13.44 -17.32
N LYS A 52 0.96 14.55 -17.81
CA LYS A 52 1.34 15.72 -17.00
C LYS A 52 0.22 16.23 -16.09
N ALA A 53 -1.05 16.05 -16.47
CA ALA A 53 -2.22 16.47 -15.69
C ALA A 53 -2.34 15.76 -14.31
N ASP A 54 -1.71 14.61 -14.14
CA ASP A 54 -1.78 13.81 -12.91
C ASP A 54 -0.65 14.15 -11.91
N PHE A 55 0.11 15.22 -12.18
CA PHE A 55 1.18 15.70 -11.33
C PHE A 55 0.76 16.94 -10.55
N MET A 56 1.40 17.12 -9.40
CA MET A 56 1.26 18.33 -8.61
C MET A 56 2.57 18.72 -7.94
N PRO A 57 2.73 19.99 -7.52
CA PRO A 57 3.92 20.40 -6.79
C PRO A 57 4.06 19.56 -5.51
N LEU A 58 5.27 19.05 -5.26
CA LEU A 58 5.55 18.15 -4.15
C LEU A 58 5.19 18.78 -2.80
N HIS A 59 5.40 20.09 -2.65
CA HIS A 59 5.03 20.83 -1.44
C HIS A 59 3.51 20.91 -1.23
N GLU A 60 2.73 21.06 -2.30
CA GLU A 60 1.26 21.02 -2.23
C GLU A 60 0.76 19.62 -1.90
N TYR A 61 1.37 18.57 -2.49
CA TYR A 61 1.03 17.19 -2.16
C TYR A 61 1.32 16.88 -0.70
N ALA A 62 2.47 17.33 -0.20
CA ALA A 62 2.84 17.21 1.21
C ALA A 62 1.85 17.97 2.12
N ALA A 63 1.43 19.17 1.74
CA ALA A 63 0.43 19.95 2.49
C ALA A 63 -0.95 19.27 2.48
N GLN A 64 -1.41 18.72 1.35
CA GLN A 64 -2.66 17.97 1.26
C GLN A 64 -2.62 16.70 2.11
N ARG A 65 -1.51 15.96 2.09
CA ARG A 65 -1.28 14.79 2.95
C ARG A 65 -1.26 15.18 4.43
N ALA A 66 -0.60 16.28 4.79
CA ALA A 66 -0.58 16.78 6.17
C ALA A 66 -1.97 17.22 6.66
N ALA A 67 -2.76 17.90 5.81
CA ALA A 67 -4.12 18.28 6.14
C ALA A 67 -5.06 17.07 6.30
N GLN A 68 -4.83 15.98 5.55
CA GLN A 68 -5.54 14.71 5.72
C GLN A 68 -5.22 14.02 7.05
N THR A 69 -3.99 14.18 7.57
CA THR A 69 -3.60 13.63 8.88
C THR A 69 -4.20 14.36 10.09
N ASP A 70 -4.69 15.59 9.92
CA ASP A 70 -5.32 16.41 10.98
C ASP A 70 -6.87 16.27 11.01
N ALA A 71 -7.41 15.37 10.19
CA ALA A 71 -8.82 15.00 10.27
C ALA A 71 -9.12 14.34 11.64
N PRO A 72 -10.32 14.56 12.23
CA PRO A 72 -10.66 13.99 13.53
C PRO A 72 -10.45 12.48 13.54
N ARG A 73 -9.48 12.01 14.34
CA ARG A 73 -9.18 10.58 14.49
C ARG A 73 -10.46 9.83 14.87
N PRO A 74 -10.91 8.84 14.09
CA PRO A 74 -12.11 8.11 14.42
C PRO A 74 -11.95 7.51 15.82
N ARG A 75 -12.99 7.64 16.65
CA ARG A 75 -13.01 6.96 17.95
C ARG A 75 -12.79 5.49 17.68
N ALA A 76 -11.71 4.92 18.23
CA ALA A 76 -11.46 3.48 18.14
C ALA A 76 -12.75 2.74 18.49
N ALA A 77 -13.35 2.07 17.50
CA ALA A 77 -14.59 1.34 17.71
C ALA A 77 -14.32 0.37 18.87
N ARG A 78 -15.16 0.44 19.92
CA ARG A 78 -15.15 -0.55 21.00
C ARG A 78 -15.68 -1.87 20.42
N GLY A 79 -14.85 -2.57 19.66
CA GLY A 79 -15.17 -3.85 19.02
C GLY A 79 -14.07 -4.85 19.34
N GLY A 80 -14.47 -6.03 19.79
CA GLY A 80 -13.57 -7.19 19.80
C GLY A 80 -13.19 -7.58 18.37
N VAL A 81 -12.39 -8.64 18.23
CA VAL A 81 -12.04 -9.21 16.92
C VAL A 81 -13.31 -9.80 16.29
N GLY A 82 -13.69 -9.28 15.12
CA GLY A 82 -14.89 -9.71 14.39
C GLY A 82 -16.21 -9.35 15.08
N GLY A 83 -17.28 -10.01 14.66
CA GLY A 83 -18.63 -9.81 15.18
C GLY A 83 -19.69 -9.82 14.07
N PRO A 84 -20.99 -9.90 14.44
CA PRO A 84 -22.09 -9.99 13.48
C PRO A 84 -22.31 -8.70 12.67
N ASP A 85 -21.87 -7.54 13.17
CA ASP A 85 -21.97 -6.25 12.47
C ASP A 85 -20.63 -5.83 11.85
N ALA A 86 -19.56 -6.59 12.14
CA ALA A 86 -18.21 -6.27 11.70
C ALA A 86 -17.99 -6.67 10.24
N VAL A 87 -17.23 -5.86 9.53
CA VAL A 87 -16.60 -6.28 8.27
C VAL A 87 -15.26 -6.92 8.59
N VAL A 88 -15.08 -8.19 8.23
CA VAL A 88 -13.80 -8.88 8.36
C VAL A 88 -13.12 -8.92 7.00
N ILE A 89 -11.89 -8.40 6.93
CA ILE A 89 -11.07 -8.37 5.72
C ILE A 89 -9.91 -9.34 5.93
N VAL A 90 -9.69 -10.25 4.98
CA VAL A 90 -8.59 -11.22 5.02
C VAL A 90 -7.55 -10.88 3.96
N GLY A 91 -6.35 -10.53 4.40
CA GLY A 91 -5.20 -10.14 3.59
C GLY A 91 -4.94 -8.63 3.67
N ALA A 92 -3.74 -8.25 4.12
CA ALA A 92 -3.31 -6.84 4.26
C ALA A 92 -2.39 -6.38 3.12
N GLY A 93 -2.67 -6.80 1.90
CA GLY A 93 -2.08 -6.18 0.70
C GLY A 93 -2.81 -4.88 0.34
N ILE A 94 -2.46 -4.29 -0.80
CA ILE A 94 -3.09 -3.06 -1.30
C ILE A 94 -4.63 -3.16 -1.33
N ALA A 95 -5.16 -4.28 -1.82
CA ALA A 95 -6.61 -4.50 -1.88
C ALA A 95 -7.28 -4.49 -0.49
N GLY A 96 -6.66 -5.11 0.51
CA GLY A 96 -7.22 -5.15 1.86
C GLY A 96 -7.18 -3.80 2.56
N TRP A 97 -6.06 -3.08 2.42
CA TRP A 97 -5.92 -1.73 2.96
C TRP A 97 -6.86 -0.72 2.31
N THR A 98 -6.96 -0.72 0.98
CA THR A 98 -7.88 0.17 0.25
C THR A 98 -9.33 -0.10 0.63
N VAL A 99 -9.72 -1.37 0.81
CA VAL A 99 -11.07 -1.69 1.30
C VAL A 99 -11.29 -1.13 2.71
N ALA A 100 -10.32 -1.26 3.62
CA ALA A 100 -10.44 -0.73 4.98
C ALA A 100 -10.57 0.81 4.99
N GLU A 101 -9.77 1.50 4.16
CA GLU A 101 -9.80 2.96 3.99
C GLU A 101 -11.18 3.41 3.47
N GLU A 102 -11.64 2.83 2.37
CA GLU A 102 -12.92 3.16 1.74
C GLU A 102 -14.12 2.87 2.65
N LEU A 103 -14.08 1.75 3.39
CA LEU A 103 -15.12 1.42 4.36
C LEU A 103 -15.15 2.43 5.50
N ARG A 104 -13.99 2.82 6.04
CA ARG A 104 -13.93 3.79 7.14
C ARG A 104 -14.38 5.18 6.69
N ALA A 105 -14.05 5.59 5.46
CA ALA A 105 -14.50 6.87 4.90
C ALA A 105 -16.03 6.95 4.73
N ARG A 106 -16.68 5.84 4.38
CA ARG A 106 -18.13 5.76 4.16
C ARG A 106 -18.92 5.47 5.43
N ASP A 107 -18.34 4.70 6.35
CA ASP A 107 -18.96 4.25 7.59
C ASP A 107 -17.99 4.40 8.77
N PRO A 108 -17.95 5.60 9.39
CA PRO A 108 -16.98 5.95 10.43
C PRO A 108 -17.05 5.10 11.69
N ASP A 109 -18.20 4.49 11.99
CA ASP A 109 -18.45 3.77 13.24
C ASP A 109 -18.43 2.25 13.08
N ARG A 110 -18.47 1.74 11.84
CA ARG A 110 -18.53 0.30 11.61
C ARG A 110 -17.29 -0.42 12.16
N PRO A 111 -17.47 -1.54 12.90
CA PRO A 111 -16.35 -2.36 13.31
C PRO A 111 -15.69 -3.01 12.09
N ILE A 112 -14.39 -2.80 11.93
CA ILE A 112 -13.60 -3.40 10.86
C ILE A 112 -12.48 -4.22 11.51
N THR A 113 -12.34 -5.48 11.12
CA THR A 113 -11.24 -6.35 11.51
C THR A 113 -10.45 -6.74 10.27
N LEU A 114 -9.16 -6.40 10.22
CA LEU A 114 -8.23 -6.82 9.18
C LEU A 114 -7.36 -7.97 9.73
N ILE A 115 -7.34 -9.10 9.04
CA ILE A 115 -6.54 -10.28 9.40
C ILE A 115 -5.47 -10.47 8.33
N SER A 116 -4.20 -10.58 8.73
CA SER A 116 -3.10 -10.88 7.82
C SER A 116 -2.21 -11.97 8.37
N ASN A 117 -1.68 -12.82 7.48
CA ASN A 117 -0.72 -13.86 7.85
C ASN A 117 0.69 -13.30 8.09
N ASP A 118 0.96 -12.08 7.66
CA ASP A 118 2.22 -11.35 7.88
C ASP A 118 2.02 -10.18 8.87
N GLU A 119 3.04 -9.34 9.01
CA GLU A 119 3.02 -8.14 9.86
C GLU A 119 2.06 -7.04 9.37
N ALA A 120 1.42 -7.23 8.21
CA ALA A 120 0.52 -6.27 7.59
C ALA A 120 1.17 -4.90 7.31
N ALA A 121 2.48 -4.86 7.07
CA ALA A 121 3.15 -3.62 6.64
C ALA A 121 2.49 -3.08 5.37
N ALA A 122 2.32 -1.75 5.30
CA ALA A 122 1.88 -1.08 4.09
C ALA A 122 3.10 -0.87 3.19
N TYR A 123 3.06 -1.47 2.01
CA TYR A 123 4.07 -1.33 0.96
C TYR A 123 3.43 -1.60 -0.40
N THR A 124 4.07 -1.09 -1.44
CA THR A 124 3.70 -1.40 -2.82
C THR A 124 4.38 -2.68 -3.29
N LYS A 125 3.58 -3.71 -3.58
CA LYS A 125 4.09 -4.98 -4.11
C LYS A 125 4.93 -4.84 -5.41
N PRO A 126 4.58 -3.96 -6.38
CA PRO A 126 5.45 -3.69 -7.52
C PRO A 126 6.85 -3.19 -7.14
N GLY A 127 6.99 -2.50 -6.00
CA GLY A 127 8.28 -2.03 -5.49
C GLY A 127 9.28 -3.16 -5.15
N LEU A 128 8.79 -4.38 -4.91
CA LEU A 128 9.64 -5.54 -4.59
C LEU A 128 10.66 -5.85 -5.71
N SER A 129 10.24 -5.85 -6.98
CA SER A 129 11.15 -6.16 -8.10
C SER A 129 12.15 -5.04 -8.33
N MET A 130 11.75 -3.78 -8.09
CA MET A 130 12.63 -2.62 -8.21
C MET A 130 13.71 -2.63 -7.13
N ALA A 131 13.33 -2.92 -5.88
CA ALA A 131 14.26 -2.97 -4.77
C ALA A 131 15.37 -3.99 -4.97
N ILE A 132 15.05 -5.18 -5.51
CA ILE A 132 16.06 -6.19 -5.81
C ILE A 132 17.06 -5.69 -6.87
N GLY A 133 16.58 -5.09 -7.96
CA GLY A 133 17.45 -4.54 -9.00
C GLY A 133 18.36 -3.42 -8.50
N GLN A 134 17.88 -2.67 -7.50
CA GLN A 134 18.59 -1.53 -6.90
C GLN A 134 19.41 -1.90 -5.65
N GLY A 135 19.39 -3.17 -5.21
CA GLY A 135 20.06 -3.60 -3.97
C GLY A 135 19.50 -2.98 -2.69
N ARG A 136 18.24 -2.51 -2.70
CA ARG A 136 17.56 -1.94 -1.53
C ARG A 136 17.07 -3.03 -0.58
N ALA A 137 17.05 -2.73 0.71
CA ALA A 137 16.56 -3.66 1.71
C ALA A 137 15.02 -3.72 1.71
N PRO A 138 14.39 -4.84 2.09
CA PRO A 138 12.93 -4.93 2.23
C PRO A 138 12.34 -3.87 3.17
N ALA A 139 13.07 -3.49 4.22
CA ALA A 139 12.65 -2.45 5.16
C ALA A 139 12.48 -1.08 4.48
N ASP A 140 13.23 -0.80 3.42
CA ASP A 140 13.18 0.47 2.67
C ASP A 140 11.90 0.60 1.83
N LEU A 141 11.12 -0.48 1.69
CA LEU A 141 9.85 -0.50 0.98
C LEU A 141 8.65 -0.29 1.91
N ILE A 142 8.86 -0.35 3.23
CA ILE A 142 7.79 -0.18 4.20
C ILE A 142 7.44 1.30 4.30
N GLU A 143 6.28 1.67 3.78
CA GLU A 143 5.75 3.03 3.87
C GLU A 143 5.20 3.30 5.27
N GLN A 144 4.55 2.29 5.87
CA GLN A 144 3.97 2.38 7.20
C GLN A 144 3.84 0.99 7.84
N SER A 145 3.99 0.90 9.16
CA SER A 145 3.75 -0.37 9.86
C SER A 145 2.25 -0.67 9.93
N GLY A 146 1.89 -1.96 9.90
CA GLY A 146 0.50 -2.41 10.01
C GLY A 146 -0.22 -1.88 11.26
N PRO A 147 0.38 -1.97 12.47
CA PRO A 147 -0.22 -1.42 13.68
C PRO A 147 -0.45 0.09 13.63
N ALA A 148 0.47 0.86 13.04
CA ALA A 148 0.31 2.31 12.90
C ALA A 148 -0.87 2.64 11.96
N LYS A 149 -0.92 2.00 10.79
CA LYS A 149 -2.00 2.19 9.81
C LYS A 149 -3.36 1.77 10.36
N ALA A 150 -3.42 0.64 11.08
CA ALA A 150 -4.65 0.20 11.73
C ALA A 150 -5.14 1.19 12.80
N ALA A 151 -4.22 1.76 13.57
CA ALA A 151 -4.53 2.73 14.61
C ALA A 151 -4.94 4.10 14.06
N GLU A 152 -4.47 4.47 12.87
CA GLU A 152 -4.90 5.64 12.10
C GLU A 152 -6.35 5.49 11.62
N LEU A 153 -6.67 4.34 11.00
CA LEU A 153 -8.01 4.03 10.51
C LEU A 153 -9.02 3.65 11.61
N GLY A 154 -8.56 3.48 12.85
CA GLY A 154 -9.39 3.02 13.96
C GLY A 154 -10.01 1.63 13.70
N ILE A 155 -9.21 0.70 13.16
CA ILE A 155 -9.63 -0.68 12.88
C ILE A 155 -8.89 -1.68 13.78
N THR A 156 -9.45 -2.88 13.93
CA THR A 156 -8.79 -3.98 14.64
C THR A 156 -7.89 -4.74 13.68
N LEU A 157 -6.59 -4.89 14.01
CA LEU A 157 -5.64 -5.68 13.22
C LEU A 157 -5.28 -6.99 13.94
N GLN A 158 -5.39 -8.11 13.23
CA GLN A 158 -4.79 -9.39 13.57
C GLN A 158 -3.66 -9.72 12.60
N ALA A 159 -2.50 -9.10 12.80
CA ALA A 159 -1.26 -9.48 12.12
C ALA A 159 -0.77 -10.87 12.57
N ASN A 160 0.10 -11.48 11.78
CA ASN A 160 0.69 -12.81 12.04
C ASN A 160 -0.35 -13.89 12.36
N THR A 161 -1.51 -13.82 11.68
CA THR A 161 -2.67 -14.65 11.93
C THR A 161 -3.13 -15.29 10.63
N ALA A 162 -2.94 -16.61 10.49
CA ALA A 162 -3.37 -17.34 9.31
C ALA A 162 -4.85 -17.72 9.43
N VAL A 163 -5.63 -17.49 8.37
CA VAL A 163 -6.96 -18.07 8.21
C VAL A 163 -6.82 -19.47 7.64
N ILE A 164 -7.32 -20.46 8.38
CA ILE A 164 -7.19 -21.90 8.07
C ILE A 164 -8.40 -22.37 7.25
N SER A 165 -9.60 -21.93 7.63
CA SER A 165 -10.84 -22.32 6.94
C SER A 165 -11.93 -21.27 7.07
N LEU A 166 -12.90 -21.35 6.15
CA LEU A 166 -14.07 -20.48 6.06
C LEU A 166 -15.33 -21.34 6.14
N ASN A 167 -16.23 -20.98 7.05
CA ASN A 167 -17.60 -21.47 7.10
C ASN A 167 -18.55 -20.32 6.70
N THR A 168 -19.21 -20.48 5.55
CA THR A 168 -20.16 -19.48 5.03
C THR A 168 -21.51 -19.55 5.71
N ASP A 169 -21.99 -20.75 6.05
CA ASP A 169 -23.32 -20.94 6.66
C ASP A 169 -23.37 -20.34 8.07
N GLY A 170 -22.31 -20.56 8.85
CA GLY A 170 -22.15 -20.03 10.21
C GLY A 170 -21.45 -18.68 10.28
N LYS A 171 -21.18 -18.04 9.12
CA LYS A 171 -20.44 -16.77 8.99
C LYS A 171 -19.22 -16.67 9.91
N ARG A 172 -18.27 -17.59 9.74
CA ARG A 172 -17.11 -17.73 10.64
C ARG A 172 -15.84 -18.16 9.91
N LEU A 173 -14.72 -17.58 10.32
CA LEU A 173 -13.36 -18.00 9.96
C LEU A 173 -12.75 -18.80 11.11
N LEU A 174 -11.96 -19.83 10.80
CA LEU A 174 -11.03 -20.43 11.75
C LEU A 174 -9.64 -19.85 11.51
N THR A 175 -8.99 -19.36 12.57
CA THR A 175 -7.63 -18.80 12.47
C THR A 175 -6.67 -19.48 13.44
N THR A 176 -5.38 -19.23 13.28
CA THR A 176 -4.34 -19.67 14.23
C THR A 176 -4.47 -19.07 15.63
N ARG A 177 -5.28 -18.01 15.80
CA ARG A 177 -5.56 -17.36 17.09
C ARG A 177 -6.97 -17.62 17.60
N GLY A 178 -7.71 -18.52 16.96
CA GLY A 178 -9.09 -18.88 17.31
C GLY A 178 -10.12 -18.49 16.25
N PRO A 179 -11.40 -18.81 16.48
CA PRO A 179 -12.47 -18.50 15.54
C PRO A 179 -12.82 -17.00 15.53
N VAL A 180 -13.18 -16.47 14.35
CA VAL A 180 -13.63 -15.09 14.15
C VAL A 180 -14.94 -15.07 13.38
N HIS A 181 -15.98 -14.47 13.96
CA HIS A 181 -17.27 -14.28 13.29
C HIS A 181 -17.26 -13.00 12.45
N TYR A 182 -18.07 -12.97 11.40
CA TYR A 182 -18.21 -11.79 10.53
C TYR A 182 -19.67 -11.50 10.20
N GLY A 183 -20.00 -10.22 10.02
CA GLY A 183 -21.23 -9.80 9.37
C GLY A 183 -21.09 -9.90 7.86
N ASP A 184 -20.07 -9.20 7.37
CA ASP A 184 -19.61 -9.22 5.99
C ASP A 184 -18.13 -9.62 5.92
N LEU A 185 -17.76 -10.32 4.84
CA LEU A 185 -16.42 -10.85 4.65
C LEU A 185 -15.84 -10.36 3.33
N VAL A 186 -14.62 -9.85 3.38
CA VAL A 186 -13.82 -9.51 2.19
C VAL A 186 -12.60 -10.41 2.13
N LEU A 187 -12.43 -11.11 1.00
CA LEU A 187 -11.27 -11.97 0.75
C LEU A 187 -10.28 -11.25 -0.17
N ALA A 188 -9.28 -10.60 0.42
CA ALA A 188 -8.19 -9.89 -0.24
C ALA A 188 -6.88 -10.69 -0.21
N LEU A 189 -6.96 -12.00 -0.49
CA LEU A 189 -5.90 -12.99 -0.28
C LEU A 189 -4.70 -12.86 -1.23
N GLY A 190 -4.82 -12.06 -2.29
CA GLY A 190 -3.82 -11.95 -3.34
C GLY A 190 -3.62 -13.26 -4.11
N ALA A 191 -2.39 -13.48 -4.57
CA ALA A 191 -2.01 -14.65 -5.35
C ALA A 191 -0.65 -15.21 -4.89
N ARG A 192 -0.41 -16.49 -5.21
CA ARG A 192 0.86 -17.19 -4.99
C ARG A 192 1.55 -17.43 -6.34
N GLN A 193 2.87 -17.43 -6.34
CA GLN A 193 3.63 -17.73 -7.56
C GLN A 193 3.38 -19.17 -7.97
N ARG A 194 3.29 -19.38 -9.28
CA ARG A 194 3.27 -20.73 -9.85
C ARG A 194 4.62 -21.37 -9.56
N PHE A 195 4.58 -22.57 -9.01
CA PHE A 195 5.77 -23.37 -8.78
C PHE A 195 5.79 -24.51 -9.80
N ARG A 196 6.97 -24.79 -10.35
CA ARG A 196 7.24 -26.00 -11.12
C ARG A 196 8.23 -26.84 -10.33
N ALA A 197 8.07 -28.16 -10.37
CA ALA A 197 9.08 -29.06 -9.85
C ALA A 197 10.35 -28.94 -10.70
N PHE A 198 11.49 -28.88 -10.03
CA PHE A 198 12.81 -28.86 -10.64
C PHE A 198 13.63 -29.99 -10.01
N ASP A 199 14.48 -30.61 -10.83
CA ASP A 199 15.47 -31.59 -10.38
C ASP A 199 16.85 -30.91 -10.18
N GLY A 200 17.77 -31.61 -9.53
CA GLY A 200 19.17 -31.16 -9.32
C GLY A 200 19.48 -30.72 -7.90
N ASP A 201 20.77 -30.47 -7.64
CA ASP A 201 21.30 -30.08 -6.32
C ASP A 201 21.10 -28.59 -6.00
N ALA A 202 20.76 -27.77 -7.00
CA ALA A 202 20.54 -26.33 -6.86
C ALA A 202 19.08 -25.93 -6.61
N VAL A 203 18.13 -26.87 -6.53
CA VAL A 203 16.68 -26.57 -6.37
C VAL A 203 16.39 -25.73 -5.13
N GLY A 204 17.14 -25.95 -4.04
CA GLY A 204 17.02 -25.16 -2.81
C GLY A 204 17.47 -23.70 -2.93
N ARG A 205 18.10 -23.30 -4.04
CA ARG A 205 18.54 -21.92 -4.31
C ARG A 205 17.48 -21.12 -5.10
N ILE A 206 16.35 -21.71 -5.44
CA ILE A 206 15.28 -21.04 -6.19
C ILE A 206 14.46 -20.18 -5.23
N THR A 207 14.67 -18.87 -5.28
CA THR A 207 13.91 -17.88 -4.51
C THR A 207 12.65 -17.44 -5.25
N ARG A 208 11.58 -17.17 -4.50
CA ARG A 208 10.29 -16.74 -5.04
C ARG A 208 9.88 -15.40 -4.44
N LEU A 209 9.87 -14.34 -5.23
CA LEU A 209 9.47 -13.01 -4.77
C LEU A 209 7.95 -12.81 -4.80
N ASN A 210 7.29 -12.65 -3.64
CA ASN A 210 5.84 -12.38 -3.58
C ASN A 210 5.44 -11.27 -2.60
N HIS A 211 6.24 -11.12 -1.55
CA HIS A 211 5.95 -10.33 -0.35
C HIS A 211 7.27 -10.05 0.36
N LEU A 212 7.25 -9.16 1.35
CA LEU A 212 8.47 -8.71 2.05
C LEU A 212 9.20 -9.82 2.83
N ALA A 213 8.49 -10.85 3.28
CA ALA A 213 9.08 -11.97 4.04
C ALA A 213 9.62 -13.12 3.16
N ALA A 214 9.79 -12.86 1.86
CA ALA A 214 10.19 -13.86 0.86
C ALA A 214 11.66 -14.27 0.90
#